data_AF-A0A0A6VJ57-F1
#
_entry.id   AF-A0A0A6VJ57-F1
#
_cell.length_a   1.000
_cell.length_b   1.000
_cell.length_c   1.000
_cell.angle_alpha   90.00
_cell.angle_beta   90.00
_cell.angle_gamma   90.00
#
_symmetry.space_group_name_H-M   'P 1'
#
loop_
_entity.id
_entity.type
_entity.pdbx_description
1 polymer ?
#
loop_
_entity_poly.entity_id
_entity_poly.type
_entity_poly.pdbx_seq_one_letter_code
_entity_poly.pdbx_strand_id
1 'polypeptide(L)'
;MDKTLGYLRESLSNHLENHIGQSIYRKIISNHYSGEGEFVKDLDENEISYLNGVLKREINYAKREQDHKRTHELNEVYELLF
;
A
#
# COMPACT_ATOMS: atom_id res chain seq x y z
N MET A 1 3.54 5.47 -13.52
CA MET A 1 3.13 4.85 -12.25
C MET A 1 3.92 5.55 -11.16
N ASP A 2 3.22 6.07 -10.16
CA ASP A 2 3.86 6.70 -9.01
C ASP A 2 4.82 5.70 -8.34
N LYS A 3 5.99 6.15 -7.88
CA LYS A 3 7.01 5.28 -7.27
C LYS A 3 6.46 4.66 -5.98
N THR A 4 5.62 5.40 -5.27
CA THR A 4 4.98 5.02 -4.02
C THR A 4 4.05 3.84 -4.20
N LEU A 5 3.19 3.87 -5.23
CA LEU A 5 2.31 2.74 -5.57
C LEU A 5 3.08 1.51 -6.05
N GLY A 6 4.29 1.68 -6.57
CA GLY A 6 5.20 0.59 -6.92
C GLY A 6 5.61 -0.23 -5.69
N TYR A 7 6.14 0.44 -4.67
CA TYR A 7 6.53 -0.19 -3.41
C TYR A 7 5.35 -0.85 -2.70
N LEU A 8 4.18 -0.20 -2.71
CA LEU A 8 2.98 -0.76 -2.12
C LEU A 8 2.54 -2.05 -2.84
N ARG A 9 2.55 -2.05 -4.18
CA ARG A 9 2.22 -3.24 -4.98
C ARG A 9 3.15 -4.41 -4.65
N GLU A 10 4.45 -4.14 -4.50
CA GLU A 10 5.43 -5.15 -4.10
C GLU A 10 5.11 -5.72 -2.72
N SER A 11 4.84 -4.88 -1.73
CA SER A 11 4.41 -5.33 -0.40
C SER A 11 3.13 -6.18 -0.43
N LEU A 12 2.11 -5.76 -1.20
CA LEU A 12 0.84 -6.50 -1.33
C LEU A 12 0.97 -7.83 -2.07
N SER A 13 2.04 -8.06 -2.84
CA SER A 13 2.26 -9.34 -3.51
C SER A 13 2.38 -10.52 -2.53
N ASN A 14 2.80 -10.25 -1.28
CA ASN A 14 2.85 -11.23 -0.19
C ASN A 14 1.48 -11.47 0.49
N HIS A 15 0.45 -10.71 0.10
CA HIS A 15 -0.89 -10.73 0.71
C HIS A 15 -1.99 -11.21 -0.25
N LEU A 16 -1.59 -11.77 -1.40
CA LEU A 16 -2.51 -12.26 -2.42
C LEU A 16 -3.28 -13.52 -2.02
N GLU A 17 -2.98 -14.17 -0.90
CA GLU A 17 -3.82 -15.24 -0.34
C GLU A 17 -5.11 -14.71 0.30
N ASN A 18 -5.16 -13.42 0.65
CA ASN A 18 -6.33 -12.78 1.27
C ASN A 18 -7.15 -12.05 0.19
N HIS A 19 -8.48 -12.24 0.21
CA HIS A 19 -9.37 -11.62 -0.78
C HIS A 19 -9.34 -10.08 -0.77
N ILE A 20 -9.18 -9.45 0.40
CA ILE A 20 -9.05 -7.98 0.52
C ILE A 20 -7.69 -7.54 -0.04
N GLY A 21 -6.61 -8.27 0.29
CA GLY A 21 -5.29 -8.03 -0.29
C GLY A 21 -5.28 -8.14 -1.82
N GLN A 22 -5.97 -9.13 -2.38
CA GLN A 22 -6.17 -9.26 -3.83
C GLN A 22 -6.98 -8.10 -4.42
N SER A 23 -8.03 -7.64 -3.73
CA SER A 23 -8.85 -6.51 -4.19
C SER A 23 -8.02 -5.23 -4.33
N ILE A 24 -7.27 -4.89 -3.29
CA ILE A 24 -6.38 -3.73 -3.27
C ILE A 24 -5.30 -3.84 -4.34
N TYR A 25 -4.67 -5.02 -4.47
CA TYR A 25 -3.67 -5.26 -5.50
C TYR A 25 -4.26 -5.06 -6.90
N ARG A 26 -5.47 -5.57 -7.15
CA ARG A 26 -6.18 -5.42 -8.44
C ARG A 26 -6.49 -3.97 -8.76
N LYS A 27 -6.90 -3.18 -7.78
CA LYS A 27 -7.09 -1.73 -7.92
C LYS A 27 -5.82 -1.05 -8.42
N ILE A 28 -4.68 -1.32 -7.79
CA ILE A 28 -3.38 -0.73 -8.17
C ILE A 28 -2.95 -1.09 -9.60
N ILE A 29 -3.18 -2.34 -10.05
CA ILE A 29 -2.74 -2.79 -11.39
C ILE A 29 -3.74 -2.45 -12.50
N SER A 30 -5.03 -2.33 -12.18
CA SER A 30 -6.09 -2.12 -13.19
C SER A 30 -6.36 -0.64 -13.43
N ASN A 31 -6.20 0.19 -12.41
CA ASN A 31 -6.43 1.61 -12.50
C ASN A 31 -5.10 2.37 -12.70
N HIS A 32 -5.13 3.35 -13.59
CA HIS A 32 -4.02 4.27 -13.78
C HIS A 32 -4.17 5.45 -12.83
N TYR A 33 -3.91 5.21 -11.53
CA TYR A 33 -4.00 6.28 -10.55
C TYR A 33 -2.97 7.37 -10.82
N SER A 34 -3.40 8.62 -10.69
CA SER A 34 -2.51 9.79 -10.81
C SER A 34 -1.49 9.87 -9.65
N GLY A 35 -1.77 9.22 -8.53
CA GLY A 35 -0.92 9.12 -7.34
C GLY A 35 -1.64 8.38 -6.19
N GLU A 36 -0.97 8.23 -5.06
CA GLU A 36 -1.47 7.53 -3.88
C GLU A 36 -2.75 8.15 -3.30
N GLY A 37 -2.93 9.47 -3.40
CA GLY A 37 -4.15 10.14 -2.95
C GLY A 37 -5.41 9.76 -3.75
N GLU A 38 -5.27 9.46 -5.04
CA GLU A 38 -6.39 8.99 -5.86
C GLU A 38 -6.68 7.50 -5.56
N PHE A 39 -5.63 6.72 -5.35
CA PHE A 39 -5.75 5.32 -4.93
C PHE A 39 -6.47 5.19 -3.59
N VAL A 40 -6.06 5.94 -2.56
CA VAL A 40 -6.66 5.84 -1.22
C VAL A 40 -8.14 6.22 -1.22
N LYS A 41 -8.54 7.20 -2.04
CA LYS A 41 -9.95 7.60 -2.21
C LYS A 41 -10.84 6.50 -2.81
N ASP A 42 -10.24 5.58 -3.56
CA ASP A 42 -10.96 4.47 -4.18
C ASP A 42 -11.08 3.26 -3.24
N LEU A 43 -10.47 3.29 -2.06
CA LEU A 43 -10.55 2.19 -1.08
C LEU A 43 -11.86 2.22 -0.29
N ASP A 44 -12.44 1.04 -0.04
CA ASP A 44 -13.54 0.91 0.93
C ASP A 44 -13.02 0.73 2.36
N GLU A 45 -13.92 0.82 3.36
CA GLU A 45 -13.56 0.75 4.78
C GLU A 45 -12.81 -0.54 5.18
N ASN A 46 -13.15 -1.68 4.57
CA ASN A 46 -12.46 -2.95 4.83
C ASN A 46 -11.06 -2.94 4.23
N GLU A 47 -10.93 -2.38 3.02
CA GLU A 47 -9.64 -2.22 2.35
C GLU A 47 -8.72 -1.27 3.12
N ILE A 48 -9.23 -0.14 3.61
CA ILE A 48 -8.49 0.81 4.46
C ILE A 48 -7.99 0.11 5.73
N SER A 49 -8.88 -0.60 6.44
CA SER A 49 -8.55 -1.30 7.68
C SER A 49 -7.47 -2.37 7.45
N TYR A 50 -7.62 -3.16 6.39
CA TYR A 50 -6.64 -4.18 6.01
C TYR A 50 -5.29 -3.56 5.62
N LEU A 51 -5.32 -2.55 4.75
CA LEU A 51 -4.14 -1.87 4.25
C LEU A 51 -3.33 -1.19 5.36
N ASN A 52 -4.00 -0.56 6.32
CA ASN A 52 -3.39 0.01 7.52
C ASN A 52 -2.56 -1.05 8.28
N GLY A 53 -3.09 -2.27 8.43
CA GLY A 53 -2.39 -3.37 9.07
C GLY A 53 -1.15 -3.83 8.29
N VAL A 54 -1.28 -3.96 6.97
CA VAL A 54 -0.17 -4.32 6.07
C VAL A 54 0.93 -3.25 6.12
N LEU A 55 0.57 -1.98 5.93
CA LEU A 55 1.52 -0.86 5.93
C LEU A 55 2.29 -0.78 7.24
N LYS A 56 1.63 -0.89 8.41
CA LYS A 56 2.32 -0.89 9.71
C LYS A 56 3.38 -1.99 9.81
N ARG A 57 3.06 -3.19 9.32
CA ARG A 57 3.99 -4.32 9.34
C ARG A 57 5.18 -4.08 8.39
N GLU A 58 4.89 -3.69 7.16
CA GLU A 58 5.89 -3.49 6.11
C GLU A 58 6.81 -2.31 6.40
N ILE A 59 6.28 -1.19 6.91
CA ILE A 59 7.07 -0.02 7.34
C ILE A 59 8.01 -0.41 8.49
N ASN A 60 7.53 -1.18 9.47
CA ASN A 60 8.37 -1.62 10.59
C ASN A 60 9.46 -2.59 10.11
N TYR A 61 9.15 -3.46 9.15
CA TYR A 61 10.12 -4.34 8.53
C TYR A 61 11.20 -3.55 7.76
N ALA A 62 10.81 -2.65 6.87
CA ALA A 62 11.72 -1.78 6.11
C ALA A 62 12.62 -0.93 7.03
N LYS A 63 12.09 -0.40 8.14
CA LYS A 63 12.87 0.31 9.15
C LYS A 63 13.96 -0.56 9.77
N ARG A 64 13.67 -1.83 10.07
CA ARG A 64 14.65 -2.77 10.65
C ARG A 64 15.73 -3.15 9.65
N GLU A 65 15.37 -3.26 8.37
CA GLU A 65 16.32 -3.50 7.27
C GLU A 65 17.09 -2.24 6.84
N GLN A 66 16.83 -1.09 7.47
CA GLN A 66 17.42 0.20 7.11
C GLN A 66 17.09 0.62 5.65
N ASP A 67 16.00 0.11 5.09
CA ASP A 67 15.47 0.54 3.80
C ASP A 67 14.68 1.84 3.98
N HIS A 68 15.42 2.94 4.05
CA HIS A 68 14.86 4.27 4.25
C HIS A 68 13.92 4.70 3.13
N LYS A 69 14.18 4.25 1.89
CA LYS A 69 13.37 4.61 0.74
C LYS A 69 12.01 3.91 0.82
N ARG A 70 11.98 2.59 1.00
CA ARG A 70 10.73 1.85 1.17
C ARG A 70 9.95 2.32 2.40
N THR A 71 10.67 2.64 3.48
CA THR A 71 10.06 3.24 4.67
C THR A 71 9.34 4.55 4.34
N HIS A 72 9.98 5.45 3.59
CA HIS A 72 9.39 6.75 3.24
C HIS A 72 8.14 6.57 2.37
N GLU A 73 8.26 5.83 1.27
CA GLU A 73 7.19 5.67 0.28
C GLU A 73 5.97 4.97 0.90
N LEU A 74 6.17 3.92 1.74
CA LEU A 74 5.04 3.28 2.42
C LEU A 74 4.40 4.18 3.49
N ASN A 75 5.15 5.10 4.10
CA ASN A 75 4.57 6.07 5.04
C ASN A 75 3.67 7.10 4.31
N GLU A 76 4.00 7.53 3.09
CA GLU A 76 3.15 8.48 2.35
C GLU A 76 1.74 7.91 2.13
N VAL A 77 1.62 6.64 1.75
CA VAL A 77 0.31 5.98 1.63
C VAL A 77 -0.38 5.88 2.99
N TYR A 78 0.38 5.52 4.03
CA TYR A 78 -0.13 5.35 5.39
C TYR A 78 -0.74 6.64 5.95
N GLU A 79 -0.07 7.77 5.74
CA GLU A 79 -0.52 9.08 6.20
C GLU A 79 -1.81 9.52 5.49
N LEU A 80 -2.07 9.06 4.26
CA LEU A 80 -3.29 9.39 3.53
C LEU A 80 -4.51 8.56 3.94
N LEU A 81 -4.32 7.48 4.70
CA LEU A 81 -5.45 6.67 5.18
C LEU A 81 -6.30 7.40 6.23
N PHE A 82 -5.82 8.50 6.84
CA PHE A 82 -6.49 9.22 7.95
C PHE A 82 -6.33 10.74 7.90
#